data_AF-A0AAV4Y5V8-F1
#
_entry.id   AF-A0AAV4Y5V8-F1
#
_cell.length_a   1.000
_cell.length_b   1.000
_cell.length_c   1.000
_cell.angle_alpha   90.00
_cell.angle_beta   90.00
_cell.angle_gamma   90.00
#
_symmetry.space_group_name_H-M   'P 1'
#
loop_
_entity.id
_entity.type
_entity.pdbx_description
1 polymer ?
#
loop_
_entity_poly.entity_id
_entity_poly.type
_entity_poly.pdbx_seq_one_letter_code
_entity_poly.pdbx_strand_id
1 'polypeptide(L)'
;MDLKGKEISPEERKIIIKLRNEGKTLREIGKIVGRTHSSIQRVINNYTSSKSIISKPRSKRQSKLTAREKRYVFKSVRLNPRISPFRLQMTFERDFKKHSMKTP
;
A
#
# COMPACT_ATOMS: atom_id res chain seq x y z
N MET A 1 26.09 12.21 0.85
CA MET A 1 25.26 10.98 0.81
C MET A 1 23.86 11.36 0.34
N ASP A 2 23.51 11.10 -0.92
CA ASP A 2 22.20 11.48 -1.45
C ASP A 2 21.11 10.55 -0.92
N LEU A 3 20.27 11.10 -0.03
CA LEU A 3 19.15 10.42 0.62
C LEU A 3 17.82 10.60 -0.14
N LYS A 4 17.87 11.13 -1.36
CA LYS A 4 16.70 11.42 -2.19
C LYS A 4 16.00 10.12 -2.60
N GLY A 5 14.70 10.01 -2.30
CA GLY A 5 13.87 8.85 -2.63
C GLY A 5 14.05 7.62 -1.72
N LYS A 6 15.04 7.62 -0.82
CA LYS A 6 15.23 6.54 0.16
C LYS A 6 14.27 6.70 1.33
N GLU A 7 13.60 5.61 1.68
CA GLU A 7 12.76 5.55 2.87
C GLU A 7 13.59 5.77 4.14
N ILE A 8 12.96 6.34 5.16
CA ILE A 8 13.58 6.55 6.47
C ILE A 8 13.56 5.23 7.21
N SER A 9 14.74 4.73 7.62
CA SER A 9 14.88 3.44 8.27
C SER A 9 14.14 3.41 9.62
N PRO A 10 13.77 2.24 10.14
CA PRO A 10 13.17 2.13 11.47
C PRO A 10 14.06 2.72 12.58
N GLU A 11 15.38 2.63 12.43
CA GLU A 11 16.36 3.18 13.36
C GLU A 11 16.38 4.71 13.32
N GLU A 12 16.46 5.30 12.12
CA GLU A 12 16.35 6.75 11.93
C GLU A 12 15.02 7.28 12.51
N ARG A 13 13.92 6.54 12.35
CA ARG A 13 12.62 6.89 12.93
C ARG A 13 12.61 6.87 14.45
N LYS A 14 13.27 5.90 15.09
CA LYS A 14 13.46 5.88 16.55
C LYS A 14 14.18 7.13 17.03
N ILE A 15 15.24 7.52 16.34
CA ILE A 15 16.01 8.74 16.65
C ILE A 15 15.13 9.98 16.52
N ILE A 16 14.38 10.10 15.41
CA ILE A 16 13.45 11.23 15.19
C ILE A 16 12.41 11.34 16.32
N ILE A 17 11.81 10.23 16.73
CA ILE A 17 10.79 10.21 17.79
C ILE A 17 11.42 10.59 19.14
N LYS A 18 12.61 10.06 19.45
CA LYS A 18 13.35 10.39 20.67
C LYS A 18 13.65 11.89 20.74
N LEU A 19 14.26 12.46 19.70
CA LEU A 19 14.58 13.90 19.64
C LEU A 19 13.32 14.78 19.73
N ARG A 20 12.21 14.33 19.16
CA ARG A 20 10.94 15.05 19.27
C ARG A 20 10.40 15.04 20.71
N ASN A 21 10.54 13.93 21.42
CA ASN A 21 10.15 13.84 22.84
C ASN A 21 11.05 14.68 23.75
N GLU A 22 12.31 14.86 23.36
CA GLU A 22 13.26 15.79 24.01
C GLU A 22 12.96 17.28 23.71
N GLY A 23 11.93 17.58 22.91
CA GLY A 23 11.50 18.94 22.61
C GLY A 23 12.22 19.62 21.44
N LYS A 24 13.07 18.91 20.69
CA LYS A 24 13.76 19.49 19.52
C LYS A 24 12.77 19.88 18.43
N THR A 25 13.08 20.97 17.74
CA THR A 25 12.29 21.42 16.61
C THR A 25 12.50 20.51 15.39
N LEU A 26 11.51 20.47 14.51
CA LEU A 26 11.56 19.67 13.29
C LEU A 26 12.74 20.02 12.37
N ARG A 27 13.17 21.29 12.37
CA ARG A 27 14.32 21.76 11.58
C ARG A 27 15.63 21.27 12.17
N GLU A 28 15.79 21.32 13.49
CA GLU A 28 16.99 20.80 14.18
C GLU A 28 17.13 19.29 13.97
N ILE A 29 16.04 18.55 14.14
CA ILE A 29 16.02 17.11 13.86
C ILE A 29 16.41 16.85 12.39
N GLY A 30 15.98 17.71 11.46
CA GLY A 30 16.34 17.62 10.04
C GLY A 30 17.83 17.76 9.79
N LYS A 31 18.46 18.71 10.47
CA LYS A 31 19.91 18.90 10.40
C LYS A 31 20.66 17.70 10.98
N ILE A 32 20.21 17.16 12.11
CA ILE A 32 20.85 16.00 12.79
C ILE A 32 20.76 14.73 11.94
N VAL A 33 19.58 14.43 11.39
CA VAL A 33 19.32 13.18 10.65
C VAL A 33 19.61 13.32 9.15
N GLY A 34 19.93 14.53 8.67
CA GLY A 34 20.16 14.80 7.23
C GLY A 34 18.90 14.67 6.38
N ARG A 35 17.71 14.91 6.95
CA ARG A 35 16.42 14.81 6.26
C ARG A 35 15.68 16.14 6.25
N THR A 36 14.79 16.32 5.27
CA THR A 36 13.98 17.53 5.21
C THR A 36 12.98 17.61 6.36
N HIS A 37 12.67 18.83 6.78
CA HIS A 37 11.61 19.12 7.77
C HIS A 37 10.29 18.40 7.44
N SER A 38 9.86 18.42 6.17
CA SER A 38 8.63 17.77 5.72
C SER A 38 8.63 16.25 5.90
N SER A 39 9.79 15.61 5.71
CA SER A 39 9.94 14.17 5.94
C SER A 39 9.80 13.82 7.42
N ILE A 40 10.38 14.65 8.29
CA ILE A 40 10.29 14.48 9.75
C ILE A 40 8.88 14.69 10.25
N GLN A 41 8.22 15.76 9.79
CA GLN A 41 6.81 16.01 10.07
C GLN A 41 5.96 14.79 9.72
N ARG A 42 6.19 14.18 8.54
CA ARG A 42 5.47 12.97 8.11
C ARG A 42 5.72 11.77 9.03
N VAL A 43 6.96 11.57 9.48
CA VAL A 43 7.28 10.49 10.44
C VAL A 43 6.53 10.70 11.74
N ILE A 44 6.54 11.92 12.29
CA ILE A 44 5.89 12.24 13.57
C ILE A 44 4.37 12.08 13.46
N ASN A 45 3.75 12.60 12.40
CA ASN A 45 2.30 12.45 12.17
C ASN A 45 1.90 10.97 12.04
N ASN A 46 2.71 10.15 11.35
CA ASN A 46 2.45 8.72 11.26
C ASN A 46 2.57 8.03 12.62
N TYR A 47 3.57 8.40 13.41
CA TYR A 47 3.77 7.86 14.76
C TYR A 47 2.65 8.28 15.71
N THR A 48 2.18 9.53 15.66
CA THR A 48 1.09 9.98 16.53
C THR A 48 -0.22 9.25 16.22
N SER A 49 -0.52 9.00 14.94
CA SER A 49 -1.74 8.28 14.54
C SER A 49 -1.68 6.76 14.73
N SER A 50 -0.51 6.13 14.60
CA SER A 50 -0.41 4.65 14.62
C SER A 50 0.41 4.06 15.76
N LYS A 51 1.13 4.91 16.52
CA LYS A 51 2.12 4.52 17.54
C LYS A 51 3.17 3.52 17.07
N SER A 52 3.33 3.35 15.76
CA SER A 52 4.28 2.43 15.15
C SER A 52 5.52 3.16 14.66
N ILE A 53 6.68 2.57 14.94
CA ILE A 53 7.98 3.00 14.42
C ILE A 53 8.11 2.60 12.94
N ILE A 54 7.48 1.49 12.54
CA ILE A 54 7.57 0.95 11.18
C ILE A 54 6.74 1.82 10.23
N SER A 55 7.22 1.98 9.00
CA SER A 55 6.44 2.66 7.98
C SER A 55 5.18 1.87 7.61
N LYS A 56 4.09 2.60 7.37
CA LYS A 56 2.88 1.96 6.86
C LYS A 56 3.20 1.42 5.46
N PRO A 57 2.82 0.17 5.14
CA PRO A 57 2.95 -0.33 3.78
C PRO A 57 2.15 0.58 2.84
N ARG A 58 2.65 0.76 1.62
CA ARG A 58 1.90 1.51 0.61
C ARG A 58 0.55 0.84 0.37
N SER A 59 -0.50 1.66 0.31
CA SER A 59 -1.82 1.16 -0.07
C SER A 59 -1.73 0.51 -1.45
N LYS A 60 -2.15 -0.74 -1.56
CA LYS A 60 -2.23 -1.44 -2.84
C LYS A 60 -3.50 -1.02 -3.56
N ARG A 61 -3.46 -1.02 -4.89
CA ARG A 61 -4.66 -0.86 -5.71
C ARG A 61 -5.64 -1.98 -5.38
N GLN A 62 -6.89 -1.62 -5.09
CA GLN A 62 -7.94 -2.61 -4.86
C GLN A 62 -8.17 -3.43 -6.12
N SER A 63 -8.33 -4.74 -5.94
CA SER A 63 -8.56 -5.69 -7.01
C SER A 63 -9.99 -5.57 -7.54
N LYS A 64 -10.18 -5.57 -8.86
CA LYS A 64 -11.53 -5.61 -9.49
C LYS A 64 -12.30 -6.87 -9.12
N LEU A 65 -11.58 -7.97 -8.89
CA LEU A 65 -12.14 -9.25 -8.51
C LEU A 65 -11.94 -9.54 -7.02
N THR A 66 -12.97 -10.05 -6.37
CA THR A 66 -12.90 -10.57 -5.00
C THR A 66 -12.12 -11.90 -4.95
N ALA A 67 -11.75 -12.37 -3.76
CA ALA A 67 -11.04 -13.65 -3.61
C ALA A 67 -11.87 -14.83 -4.13
N ARG A 68 -13.19 -14.80 -3.92
CA ARG A 68 -14.14 -15.83 -4.41
C ARG A 68 -14.19 -15.84 -5.94
N GLU A 69 -14.25 -14.67 -6.54
CA GLU A 69 -14.29 -14.50 -7.99
C GLU A 69 -13.01 -14.97 -8.66
N LYS A 70 -11.84 -14.60 -8.09
CA LYS A 70 -10.55 -15.12 -8.56
C LYS A 70 -10.51 -16.65 -8.48
N ARG A 71 -10.95 -17.21 -7.35
CA ARG A 71 -10.97 -18.67 -7.15
C ARG A 71 -11.87 -19.37 -8.17
N TYR A 72 -13.02 -18.77 -8.50
CA TYR A 72 -13.89 -19.27 -9.55
C TYR A 72 -13.16 -19.29 -10.90
N VAL A 73 -12.55 -18.17 -11.31
CA VAL A 73 -11.79 -18.07 -12.56
C VAL A 73 -10.69 -19.14 -12.60
N PHE A 74 -9.90 -19.28 -11.54
CA PHE A 74 -8.87 -20.31 -11.45
C PHE A 74 -9.42 -21.74 -11.54
N LYS A 75 -10.54 -22.03 -10.85
CA LYS A 75 -11.17 -23.36 -10.88
C LYS A 75 -11.70 -23.68 -12.28
N SER A 76 -12.34 -22.73 -12.95
CA SER A 76 -12.89 -22.92 -14.28
C SER A 76 -11.80 -23.17 -15.33
N VAL A 77 -10.69 -22.43 -15.27
CA VAL A 77 -9.52 -22.67 -16.15
C VAL A 77 -8.84 -24.00 -15.82
N ARG A 78 -8.76 -24.39 -14.54
CA ARG A 78 -8.18 -25.69 -14.15
C ARG A 78 -9.04 -26.87 -14.62
N LEU A 79 -10.37 -26.74 -14.58
CA LEU A 79 -11.30 -27.77 -15.05
C LEU A 79 -11.29 -27.90 -16.58
N ASN A 80 -11.25 -26.78 -17.29
CA ASN A 80 -11.11 -26.76 -18.74
C ASN A 80 -10.03 -25.75 -19.16
N PRO A 81 -8.77 -26.19 -19.32
CA PRO A 81 -7.67 -25.31 -19.70
C PRO A 81 -7.83 -24.63 -21.06
N ARG A 82 -8.67 -25.19 -21.95
CA ARG A 82 -8.94 -24.65 -23.29
C ARG A 82 -10.16 -23.74 -23.34
N ILE A 83 -10.74 -23.37 -22.18
CA ILE A 83 -11.89 -22.47 -22.14
C ILE A 83 -11.53 -21.09 -22.72
N SER A 84 -12.33 -20.62 -23.67
CA SER A 84 -12.18 -19.27 -24.20
C SER A 84 -12.47 -18.22 -23.12
N PRO A 85 -11.68 -17.14 -23.01
CA PRO A 85 -11.93 -16.06 -22.06
C PRO A 85 -13.35 -15.49 -22.14
N PHE A 86 -13.92 -15.38 -23.35
CA PHE A 86 -15.29 -14.90 -23.55
C PHE A 86 -16.32 -15.84 -22.91
N ARG A 87 -16.18 -17.16 -23.11
CA ARG A 87 -17.06 -18.14 -22.48
C ARG A 87 -16.94 -18.13 -20.95
N LEU A 88 -15.71 -17.98 -20.45
CA LEU A 88 -15.46 -17.87 -19.01
C LEU A 88 -16.08 -16.61 -18.41
N GLN A 89 -16.04 -15.48 -19.13
CA GLN A 89 -16.71 -14.25 -18.74
C GLN A 89 -18.24 -14.43 -18.69
N MET A 90 -18.85 -15.04 -19.70
CA MET A 90 -20.31 -15.30 -19.70
C MET A 90 -20.75 -16.12 -18.48
N THR A 91 -20.04 -17.21 -18.16
CA THR A 91 -20.38 -18.04 -16.99
C THR A 91 -20.13 -17.29 -15.68
N PHE A 92 -19.06 -16.49 -15.62
CA PHE A 92 -18.74 -15.64 -14.47
C PHE A 92 -19.84 -14.58 -14.20
N GLU A 93 -20.28 -13.87 -15.24
CA GLU A 93 -21.33 -12.84 -15.11
C GLU A 93 -22.67 -13.44 -14.66
N ARG A 94 -23.03 -14.61 -15.19
CA ARG A 94 -24.20 -15.38 -14.76
C ARG A 94 -24.14 -15.75 -13.27
N ASP A 95 -23.03 -16.32 -12.82
CA ASP A 95 -22.91 -16.88 -11.47
C ASP A 95 -22.71 -15.80 -10.39
N PHE A 96 -22.15 -14.64 -10.74
CA PHE A 96 -21.92 -13.53 -9.82
C PHE A 96 -22.87 -12.33 -10.00
N LYS A 97 -23.87 -12.44 -10.91
CA LYS A 97 -24.83 -11.37 -11.26
C LYS A 97 -24.17 -10.01 -11.58
N LYS A 98 -22.90 -10.02 -11.96
CA LYS A 98 -22.17 -8.83 -12.40
C LYS A 98 -22.53 -8.60 -13.86
N HIS A 99 -23.47 -7.71 -14.11
CA HIS A 99 -23.75 -7.27 -15.47
C HIS A 99 -22.57 -6.40 -15.90
N SER A 100 -21.86 -6.80 -16.95
CA SER A 100 -20.83 -5.96 -17.55
C SER A 100 -21.46 -4.61 -17.93
N MET A 101 -20.85 -3.50 -17.48
CA MET A 101 -21.11 -2.19 -18.08
C MET A 101 -20.76 -2.35 -19.56
N LYS A 102 -21.77 -2.28 -20.43
CA LYS A 102 -21.60 -2.26 -21.89
C LYS A 102 -20.60 -1.16 -22.22
N THR A 103 -19.43 -1.53 -22.74
CA THR A 103 -18.58 -0.58 -23.46
C THR A 103 -19.19 -0.32 -24.84
N PRO A 104 -19.11 0.92 -25.36
CA PRO A 104 -19.74 1.34 -26.62
C PRO A 104 -19.22 0.58 -27.83
#